data_AF-A0A5R2MYF6-F1
#
_entry.id   AF-A0A5R2MYF6-F1
#
_cell.length_a   1.000
_cell.length_b   1.000
_cell.length_c   1.000
_cell.angle_alpha   90.00
_cell.angle_beta   90.00
_cell.angle_gamma   90.00
#
_symmetry.space_group_name_H-M   'P 1'
#
loop_
_entity.id
_entity.type
_entity.pdbx_description
1 polymer ?
#
loop_
_entity_poly.entity_id
_entity_poly.type
_entity_poly.pdbx_seq_one_letter_code
_entity_poly.pdbx_strand_id
1 'polypeptide(L)'
;PIEVRRGEDGTAKVTGRNGRVLPTCIRYGHVWSSLGDPKKPLFAIPEADQPGRRLVDVGVVRVRCSPLRAVENFLDIAHFPFVHTDILGSEPHTEVQNYKVEIREDEDEVWATQVKFYQP
;
A
#
# COMPACT_ATOMS: atom_id res chain seq x y z
N PRO A 1 -3.85 23.44 -4.85
CA PRO A 1 -3.24 22.48 -3.89
C PRO A 1 -4.38 21.76 -3.17
N ILE A 2 -4.14 20.55 -2.65
CA ILE A 2 -5.05 19.91 -1.71
C ILE A 2 -4.67 20.43 -0.31
N GLU A 3 -5.65 20.91 0.45
CA GLU A 3 -5.48 21.32 1.84
C GLU A 3 -6.13 20.30 2.76
N VAL A 4 -5.43 19.93 3.84
CA VAL A 4 -5.94 19.05 4.89
C VAL A 4 -5.96 19.84 6.20
N ARG A 5 -7.10 19.87 6.88
CA ARG A 5 -7.26 20.52 8.19
C ARG A 5 -7.93 19.55 9.16
N ARG A 6 -7.53 19.61 10.43
CA ARG A 6 -8.18 18.87 11.52
C ARG A 6 -9.24 19.77 12.16
N GLY A 7 -10.46 19.26 12.30
CA GLY A 7 -11.56 19.89 13.01
C GLY A 7 -11.42 19.75 14.54
N GLU A 8 -12.16 20.57 15.28
CA GLU A 8 -12.18 20.54 16.75
C GLU A 8 -12.76 19.22 17.30
N ASP A 9 -13.64 18.57 16.53
CA ASP A 9 -14.20 17.24 16.81
C ASP A 9 -13.23 16.08 16.48
N GLY A 10 -12.00 16.39 16.06
CA GLY A 10 -11.00 15.41 15.66
C GLY A 10 -11.17 14.86 14.25
N THR A 11 -12.18 15.29 13.49
CA THR A 11 -12.36 14.90 12.09
C THR A 11 -11.35 15.59 11.18
N ALA A 12 -11.20 15.08 9.95
CA ALA A 12 -10.35 15.68 8.93
C ALA A 12 -11.22 16.27 7.82
N LYS A 13 -10.92 17.50 7.43
CA LYS A 13 -11.51 18.18 6.29
C LYS A 13 -10.47 18.31 5.19
N VAL A 14 -10.76 17.75 4.02
CA VAL A 14 -9.92 17.86 2.83
C VAL A 14 -10.59 18.77 1.80
N THR A 15 -9.85 19.76 1.32
CA THR A 15 -10.35 20.76 0.36
C THR A 15 -9.48 20.76 -0.89
N GLY A 16 -10.12 20.67 -2.06
CA GLY A 16 -9.47 20.78 -3.36
C GLY A 16 -9.12 22.23 -3.73
N ARG A 17 -8.34 22.40 -4.81
CA ARG A 17 -7.85 23.73 -5.26
C ARG A 17 -8.96 24.75 -5.52
N ASN A 18 -10.15 24.30 -5.91
CA ASN A 18 -11.31 25.14 -6.21
C ASN A 18 -12.19 25.43 -4.97
N GLY A 19 -11.73 25.11 -3.76
CA GLY A 19 -12.52 25.27 -2.53
C GLY A 19 -13.56 24.17 -2.31
N ARG A 20 -13.69 23.20 -3.22
CA ARG A 20 -14.59 22.04 -3.05
C ARG A 20 -14.12 21.18 -1.88
N VAL A 21 -15.03 20.89 -0.95
CA VAL A 21 -14.80 19.87 0.07
C VAL A 21 -14.83 18.49 -0.59
N LEU A 22 -13.78 17.71 -0.37
CA LEU A 22 -13.62 16.39 -0.96
C LEU A 22 -14.15 15.31 0.00
N PRO A 23 -14.70 14.19 -0.53
CA PRO A 23 -15.00 13.01 0.28
C PRO A 23 -13.78 12.62 1.10
N THR A 24 -13.98 12.40 2.40
CA THR A 24 -12.89 12.15 3.34
C THR A 24 -13.31 11.06 4.31
N CYS A 25 -12.39 10.15 4.64
CA CYS A 25 -12.54 9.25 5.77
C CYS A 25 -11.22 9.09 6.53
N ILE A 26 -11.31 8.80 7.83
CA ILE A 26 -10.15 8.49 8.66
C ILE A 26 -10.18 6.99 8.93
N ARG A 27 -9.16 6.26 8.48
CA ARG A 27 -9.02 4.81 8.68
C ARG A 27 -7.54 4.43 8.65
N TYR A 28 -7.17 3.41 9.41
CA TYR A 28 -5.81 2.87 9.45
C TYR A 28 -4.73 3.90 9.80
N GLY A 29 -5.04 4.86 10.69
CA GLY A 29 -4.10 5.93 11.07
C GLY A 29 -3.96 7.07 10.05
N HIS A 30 -4.69 7.04 8.94
CA HIS A 30 -4.52 7.95 7.81
C HIS A 30 -5.81 8.70 7.45
N VAL A 31 -5.65 9.86 6.81
CA VAL A 31 -6.72 10.60 6.15
C VAL A 31 -6.76 10.19 4.69
N TRP A 32 -7.87 9.61 4.26
CA TRP A 32 -8.13 9.21 2.88
C TRP A 32 -9.09 10.18 2.22
N SER A 33 -8.87 10.49 0.95
CA SER A 33 -9.76 11.36 0.18
C SER A 33 -9.80 10.98 -1.29
N SER A 34 -10.85 11.40 -2.00
CA SER A 34 -11.02 11.19 -3.45
C SER A 34 -11.28 12.52 -4.15
N LEU A 35 -10.71 12.71 -5.34
CA LEU A 35 -11.04 13.85 -6.20
C LEU A 35 -12.42 13.70 -6.87
N GLY A 36 -12.92 12.46 -6.92
CA GLY A 36 -14.20 12.09 -7.55
C GLY A 36 -15.31 11.86 -6.54
N ASP A 37 -16.21 10.93 -6.88
CA ASP A 37 -17.27 10.42 -6.02
C ASP A 37 -17.06 8.91 -5.83
N PRO A 38 -16.45 8.47 -4.72
CA PRO A 38 -16.09 7.07 -4.53
C PRO A 38 -17.35 6.20 -4.45
N LYS A 39 -17.42 5.16 -5.30
CA LYS A 39 -18.56 4.23 -5.37
C LYS A 39 -18.43 3.01 -4.46
N LYS A 40 -17.22 2.77 -3.95
CA LYS A 40 -16.89 1.70 -3.00
C LYS A 40 -16.33 2.32 -1.73
N PRO A 41 -16.52 1.68 -0.56
CA PRO A 41 -15.78 2.06 0.65
C PRO A 41 -14.28 1.84 0.45
N LEU A 42 -13.48 2.33 1.40
CA LEU A 42 -12.06 1.99 1.47
C LEU A 42 -11.92 0.47 1.69
N PHE A 43 -10.87 -0.12 1.12
CA PHE A 43 -10.57 -1.55 1.28
C PHE A 43 -10.43 -1.93 2.76
N ALA A 44 -10.84 -3.16 3.09
CA ALA A 44 -10.72 -3.71 4.43
C ALA A 44 -9.28 -4.20 4.67
N ILE A 45 -8.76 -3.96 5.87
CA ILE A 45 -7.55 -4.63 6.39
C ILE A 45 -7.99 -5.28 7.70
N PRO A 46 -8.47 -6.54 7.68
CA PRO A 46 -9.04 -7.20 8.86
C PRO A 46 -8.09 -7.17 10.07
N GLU A 47 -6.78 -7.29 9.83
CA GLU A 47 -5.73 -7.23 10.86
C GLU A 47 -5.69 -5.89 11.59
N ALA A 48 -6.13 -4.79 10.97
CA ALA A 48 -6.17 -3.48 11.62
C ALA A 48 -7.28 -3.37 12.68
N ASP A 49 -8.32 -4.20 12.57
CA ASP A 49 -9.46 -4.22 13.50
C ASP A 49 -9.34 -5.35 14.54
N GLN A 50 -8.31 -6.21 14.45
CA GLN A 50 -8.09 -7.32 15.37
C GLN A 50 -7.70 -6.84 16.79
N PRO A 51 -8.41 -7.27 17.85
CA PRO A 51 -8.05 -6.91 19.22
C PRO A 51 -6.61 -7.31 19.58
N GLY A 52 -5.91 -6.41 20.26
CA GLY A 52 -4.52 -6.62 20.70
C GLY A 52 -3.46 -6.31 19.64
N ARG A 53 -3.83 -6.03 18.39
CA ARG A 53 -2.91 -5.44 17.40
C ARG A 53 -2.86 -3.92 17.54
N ARG A 54 -1.72 -3.34 17.17
CA ARG A 54 -1.52 -1.88 17.12
C ARG A 54 -1.03 -1.48 15.74
N LEU A 55 -1.49 -0.33 15.26
CA LEU A 55 -0.93 0.30 14.07
C LEU A 55 0.37 1.02 14.47
N VAL A 56 1.41 0.85 13.66
CA VAL A 56 2.71 1.51 13.85
C VAL A 56 3.03 2.27 12.57
N ASP A 57 2.88 3.58 12.62
CA ASP A 57 3.21 4.44 11.48
C ASP A 57 4.72 4.60 11.36
N VAL A 58 5.28 4.21 10.21
CA VAL A 58 6.74 4.22 9.95
C VAL A 58 7.20 5.50 9.23
N GLY A 59 6.31 6.49 9.13
CA GLY A 59 6.55 7.76 8.44
C GLY A 59 6.23 7.71 6.94
N VAL A 60 6.51 8.83 6.26
CA VAL A 60 6.23 9.01 4.82
C VAL A 60 7.54 9.15 4.06
N VAL A 61 7.79 8.25 3.13
CA VAL A 61 8.92 8.31 2.19
C VAL A 61 8.41 8.73 0.82
N ARG A 62 9.01 9.79 0.25
CA ARG A 62 8.68 10.25 -1.10
C ARG A 62 9.66 9.68 -2.10
N VAL A 63 9.13 9.04 -3.14
CA VAL A 63 9.89 8.53 -4.26
C VAL A 63 9.44 9.24 -5.53
N ARG A 64 10.39 9.62 -6.39
CA ARG A 64 10.09 10.28 -7.66
C ARG A 64 9.73 9.26 -8.73
N CYS A 65 8.59 8.58 -8.56
CA CYS A 65 8.05 7.64 -9.51
C CYS A 65 6.52 7.80 -9.62
N SER A 66 5.91 7.17 -10.64
CA SER A 66 4.45 7.07 -10.68
C SER A 66 3.96 6.04 -9.66
N PRO A 67 2.74 6.20 -9.11
CA PRO A 67 2.21 5.28 -8.10
C PRO A 67 2.17 3.82 -8.58
N LEU A 68 1.84 3.58 -9.85
CA LEU A 68 1.79 2.22 -10.40
C LEU A 68 3.17 1.57 -10.51
N ARG A 69 4.24 2.34 -10.74
CA ARG A 69 5.61 1.80 -10.71
C ARG A 69 6.04 1.41 -9.29
N ALA A 70 5.55 2.10 -8.26
CA ALA A 70 5.78 1.68 -6.89
C ALA A 70 5.06 0.35 -6.59
N VAL A 71 3.81 0.19 -7.05
CA VAL A 71 3.06 -1.07 -6.92
C VAL A 71 3.79 -2.22 -7.63
N GLU A 72 4.20 -2.02 -8.88
CA GLU A 72 4.98 -3.02 -9.63
C GLU A 72 6.26 -3.42 -8.89
N ASN A 73 7.00 -2.46 -8.34
CA ASN A 73 8.23 -2.75 -7.58
C ASN A 73 7.99 -3.58 -6.31
N PHE A 74 6.85 -3.39 -5.62
CA PHE A 74 6.51 -4.20 -4.44
C PHE A 74 6.07 -5.63 -4.79
N LEU A 75 5.52 -5.83 -5.99
CA LEU A 75 5.06 -7.13 -6.47
C LEU A 75 6.13 -7.89 -7.25
N ASP A 76 7.11 -7.19 -7.81
CA ASP A 76 8.26 -7.80 -8.47
C ASP A 76 9.20 -8.40 -7.41
N ILE A 77 9.49 -9.69 -7.56
CA ILE A 77 10.42 -10.42 -6.72
C ILE A 77 11.74 -10.68 -7.45
N ALA A 78 11.78 -10.49 -8.77
CA ALA A 78 12.96 -10.74 -9.59
C ALA A 78 14.10 -9.77 -9.28
N HIS A 79 13.80 -8.60 -8.71
CA HIS A 79 14.83 -7.62 -8.32
C HIS A 79 15.53 -7.95 -6.99
N PHE A 80 15.01 -8.91 -6.20
CA PHE A 80 15.53 -9.20 -4.84
C PHE A 80 17.03 -9.48 -4.82
N PRO A 81 17.60 -10.36 -5.67
CA PRO A 81 19.01 -10.69 -5.62
C PRO A 81 19.94 -9.52 -5.99
N PHE A 82 19.43 -8.56 -6.76
CA PHE A 82 20.21 -7.45 -7.33
C PHE A 82 20.15 -6.16 -6.51
N VAL A 83 19.02 -5.89 -5.85
CA VAL A 83 18.78 -4.62 -5.12
C VAL A 83 18.73 -4.84 -3.61
N HIS A 84 18.35 -6.05 -3.18
CA HIS A 84 18.24 -6.44 -1.78
C HIS A 84 19.21 -7.58 -1.44
N THR A 85 20.41 -7.53 -2.04
CA THR A 85 21.48 -8.49 -1.83
C THR A 85 21.78 -8.64 -0.34
N ASP A 86 21.88 -9.89 0.11
CA ASP A 86 22.14 -10.31 1.49
C ASP A 86 21.05 -9.92 2.51
N ILE A 87 19.86 -9.54 2.03
CA ILE A 87 18.67 -9.29 2.85
C ILE A 87 17.48 -10.14 2.38
N LEU A 88 17.19 -10.15 1.08
CA LEU A 88 16.04 -10.88 0.49
C LEU A 88 16.42 -11.84 -0.64
N GLY A 89 17.65 -11.76 -1.13
CA GLY A 89 18.23 -12.60 -2.18
C GLY A 89 19.74 -12.42 -2.23
N SER A 90 20.46 -13.20 -3.03
CA SER A 90 21.91 -13.00 -3.23
C SER A 90 22.39 -13.53 -4.57
N GLU A 91 23.36 -12.87 -5.19
CA GLU A 91 24.06 -13.38 -6.37
C GLU A 91 25.01 -14.52 -5.99
N PRO A 92 25.19 -15.56 -6.85
CA PRO A 92 24.64 -15.71 -8.20
C PRO A 92 23.26 -16.39 -8.26
N HIS A 93 22.58 -16.58 -7.12
CA HIS A 93 21.27 -17.24 -7.03
C HIS A 93 20.13 -16.30 -7.42
N THR A 94 20.05 -15.97 -8.71
CA THR A 94 19.16 -14.94 -9.24
C THR A 94 17.83 -15.45 -9.81
N GLU A 95 17.70 -16.77 -9.96
CA GLU A 95 16.54 -17.39 -10.62
C GLU A 95 15.27 -17.30 -9.77
N VAL A 96 14.18 -16.82 -10.38
CA VAL A 96 12.83 -16.87 -9.78
C VAL A 96 12.21 -18.23 -10.09
N GLN A 97 12.08 -19.08 -9.06
CA GLN A 97 11.42 -20.38 -9.21
C GLN A 97 9.93 -20.22 -9.51
N ASN A 98 9.31 -21.25 -10.10
CA ASN A 98 7.86 -21.27 -10.26
C ASN A 98 7.15 -21.15 -8.90
N TYR A 99 6.21 -20.21 -8.82
CA TYR A 99 5.36 -19.98 -7.66
C TYR A 99 3.90 -19.88 -8.10
N LYS A 100 2.97 -19.89 -7.14
CA LYS A 100 1.54 -19.84 -7.43
C LYS A 100 1.05 -18.40 -7.41
N VAL A 101 0.29 -18.03 -8.44
CA VAL A 101 -0.41 -16.75 -8.54
C VAL A 101 -1.90 -17.02 -8.67
N GLU A 102 -2.69 -16.29 -7.90
CA GLU A 102 -4.14 -16.34 -7.92
C GLU A 102 -4.71 -14.92 -7.96
N ILE A 103 -5.67 -14.68 -8.86
CA ILE A 103 -6.46 -13.46 -8.90
C ILE A 103 -7.80 -13.78 -8.25
N ARG A 104 -8.11 -13.10 -7.15
CA ARG A 104 -9.30 -13.31 -6.34
C ARG A 104 -10.26 -12.17 -6.58
N GLU A 105 -11.07 -12.27 -7.63
CA GLU A 105 -11.95 -11.18 -8.10
C GLU A 105 -12.99 -10.76 -7.06
N ASP A 106 -13.54 -11.71 -6.30
CA ASP A 106 -14.55 -11.44 -5.27
C ASP A 106 -13.99 -10.59 -4.11
N GLU A 107 -12.70 -10.67 -3.86
CA GLU A 107 -12.00 -9.92 -2.80
C GLU A 107 -11.17 -8.74 -3.33
N ASP A 108 -11.05 -8.58 -4.65
CA ASP A 108 -10.23 -7.56 -5.33
C ASP A 108 -8.73 -7.67 -4.96
N GLU A 109 -8.23 -8.91 -4.86
CA GLU A 109 -6.86 -9.21 -4.41
C GLU A 109 -6.06 -10.05 -5.42
N VAL A 110 -4.74 -9.89 -5.39
CA VAL A 110 -3.78 -10.74 -6.11
C VAL A 110 -2.88 -11.41 -5.10
N TRP A 111 -2.84 -12.75 -5.11
CA TRP A 111 -2.05 -13.55 -4.19
C TRP A 111 -0.89 -14.21 -4.91
N ALA A 112 0.32 -13.98 -4.41
CA ALA A 112 1.52 -14.73 -4.79
C ALA A 112 1.93 -15.60 -3.59
N THR A 113 1.89 -16.92 -3.74
CA THR A 113 2.20 -17.88 -2.67
C THR A 113 3.25 -18.88 -3.12
N GLN A 114 3.91 -19.51 -2.14
CA GLN A 114 5.02 -20.44 -2.39
C GLN A 114 6.22 -19.80 -3.10
N VAL A 115 6.38 -18.48 -2.95
CA VAL A 115 7.56 -17.75 -3.41
C VAL A 115 8.77 -18.22 -2.59
N LYS A 116 9.86 -18.58 -3.27
CA LYS A 116 11.09 -19.07 -2.65
C LYS A 116 12.29 -18.37 -3.27
N PHE A 117 13.17 -17.86 -2.42
CA PHE A 117 14.49 -17.36 -2.79
C PHE A 117 15.55 -17.93 -1.87
N TYR A 118 16.76 -18.03 -2.39
CA TYR A 118 17.94 -18.25 -1.58
C TYR A 118 18.24 -16.98 -0.78
N GLN A 119 18.44 -17.12 0.54
CA GLN A 119 18.91 -16.07 1.42
C GLN A 119 20.09 -16.64 2.23
N PRO A 120 21.23 -15.93 2.30
CA PRO A 120 22.43 -16.40 3.02
C PRO A 120 22.26 -16.41 4.54
#